data_AF-A0A6D0ZTF9-F1
#
_entry.id   AF-A0A6D0ZTF9-F1
#
_cell.length_a   1.000
_cell.length_b   1.000
_cell.length_c   1.000
_cell.angle_alpha   90.00
_cell.angle_beta   90.00
_cell.angle_gamma   90.00
#
_symmetry.space_group_name_H-M   'P 1'
#
loop_
_entity.id
_entity.type
_entity.pdbx_description
1 polymer ?
#
loop_
_entity_poly.entity_id
_entity_poly.type
_entity_poly.pdbx_seq_one_letter_code
_entity_poly.pdbx_strand_id
1 'polypeptide(L)' 'DKDGRYRVNLDFDRDTWKPGYESLWVRQSRPYAGDTYGLHLPLLAGTEVSIAFEEGNPDRPYIAGVKHDSAHT' A
#
# COMPACT_ATOMS: atom_id res chain seq x y z
N ASP A 1 0.39 -8.66 5.40
CA ASP A 1 0.59 -10.13 5.31
C ASP A 1 2.08 -10.48 5.43
N LYS A 2 2.43 -11.74 5.70
CA LYS A 2 3.80 -12.30 5.76
C LYS A 2 4.63 -12.00 4.51
N ASP A 3 3.98 -11.80 3.36
CA ASP A 3 4.65 -11.46 2.11
C ASP A 3 4.88 -9.93 1.94
N GLY A 4 4.56 -9.11 2.96
CA GLY A 4 4.69 -7.66 2.90
C GLY A 4 3.65 -6.98 2.00
N ARG A 5 2.47 -7.59 1.89
CA ARG A 5 1.28 -7.00 1.25
C ARG A 5 0.44 -6.27 2.27
N TYR A 6 -0.23 -5.21 1.83
CA TYR A 6 -1.06 -4.35 2.66
C TYR A 6 -2.48 -4.27 2.13
N ARG A 7 -3.40 -3.91 3.01
CA ARG A 7 -4.74 -3.45 2.62
C ARG A 7 -4.74 -1.94 2.74
N VAL A 8 -5.34 -1.28 1.77
CA VAL A 8 -5.40 0.17 1.65
C VAL A 8 -6.85 0.62 1.55
N ASN A 9 -7.17 1.72 2.19
CA ASN A 9 -8.40 2.45 1.92
C ASN A 9 -8.08 3.48 0.82
N LEU A 10 -8.93 3.59 -0.20
CA LEU A 10 -8.75 4.53 -1.29
C LEU A 10 -9.66 5.73 -1.03
N ASP A 11 -9.14 6.95 -1.07
CA ASP A 11 -9.91 8.16 -0.72
C ASP A 11 -11.15 8.40 -1.59
N PHE A 12 -11.17 7.83 -2.80
CA PHE A 12 -12.33 7.92 -3.68
C PHE A 12 -13.42 6.89 -3.36
N ASP A 13 -13.12 5.86 -2.56
CA ASP A 13 -14.09 4.90 -2.07
C ASP A 13 -14.92 5.54 -0.95
N ARG A 14 -16.23 5.67 -1.19
CA ARG A 14 -17.16 6.32 -0.27
C ARG A 14 -17.95 5.30 0.56
N ASP A 15 -17.77 4.01 0.29
CA ASP A 15 -18.43 2.96 1.03
C ASP A 15 -17.77 2.76 2.40
N THR A 16 -18.58 2.38 3.39
CA THR A 16 -18.08 2.10 4.74
C THR A 16 -17.82 0.60 4.87
N TRP A 17 -16.55 0.24 4.91
CA TRP A 17 -16.11 -1.14 5.09
C TRP A 17 -15.72 -1.42 6.54
N LYS A 18 -15.68 -2.70 6.90
CA LYS A 18 -15.01 -3.11 8.14
C LYS A 18 -13.50 -2.88 7.98
N PRO A 19 -12.79 -2.38 9.01
CA PRO A 19 -11.34 -2.23 8.99
C PRO A 19 -10.63 -3.45 8.41
N GLY A 20 -9.86 -3.20 7.36
CA GLY A 20 -9.14 -4.24 6.62
C GLY A 20 -10.00 -4.97 5.60
N TYR A 21 -11.16 -4.50 5.15
CA TYR A 21 -11.89 -5.10 4.02
C TYR A 21 -12.11 -4.12 2.87
N GLU A 22 -11.44 -2.98 2.92
CA GLU A 22 -11.54 -1.87 1.96
C GLU A 22 -10.92 -2.22 0.60
N SER A 23 -9.97 -3.15 0.57
CA SER A 23 -9.32 -3.56 -0.68
C SER A 23 -8.76 -4.97 -0.63
N LEU A 24 -8.42 -5.47 -1.83
CA LEU A 24 -7.57 -6.63 -2.01
C LEU A 24 -6.15 -6.36 -1.50
N TRP A 25 -5.36 -7.42 -1.36
CA TRP A 25 -3.96 -7.29 -0.94
C TRP A 25 -3.11 -6.61 -2.01
N VAL A 26 -2.58 -5.44 -1.68
CA VAL A 26 -1.74 -4.62 -2.55
C VAL A 26 -0.27 -4.82 -2.20
N ARG A 27 0.59 -4.89 -3.22
CA ARG A 27 2.04 -5.03 -3.05
C ARG A 27 2.69 -3.66 -2.86
N GLN A 28 3.69 -3.58 -2.00
CA GLN A 28 4.52 -2.39 -1.83
C GLN A 28 5.73 -2.45 -2.75
N SER A 29 5.97 -1.36 -3.50
CA SER A 29 7.24 -1.18 -4.19
C SER A 29 8.37 -1.10 -3.16
N ARG A 30 9.47 -1.80 -3.41
CA ARG A 30 10.63 -1.79 -2.54
C ARG A 30 11.79 -1.14 -3.29
N PRO A 31 12.60 -0.32 -2.63
CA PRO A 31 13.80 0.25 -3.26
C PRO A 31 14.83 -0.83 -3.60
N TYR A 32 14.81 -1.98 -2.91
CA TYR A 32 15.65 -3.14 -3.22
C TYR A 32 14.93 -4.44 -2.84
N ALA A 33 14.77 -5.34 -3.81
CA ALA A 33 14.16 -6.65 -3.63
C ALA A 33 14.89 -7.71 -4.47
N GLY A 34 15.44 -8.72 -3.80
CA GLY A 34 15.91 -9.97 -4.37
C GLY A 34 15.16 -11.15 -3.77
N ASP A 35 15.56 -12.37 -4.12
CA ASP A 35 14.87 -13.61 -3.75
C ASP A 35 14.83 -13.84 -2.23
N THR A 36 15.98 -13.72 -1.56
CA THR A 36 16.12 -13.91 -0.10
C THR A 36 16.66 -12.67 0.62
N TYR A 37 16.99 -11.61 -0.13
CA TYR A 37 17.57 -10.38 0.38
C TYR A 37 16.83 -9.16 -0.18
N GLY A 38 16.93 -8.04 0.51
CA GLY A 38 16.28 -6.81 0.09
C GLY A 38 16.13 -5.85 1.26
N LEU A 39 15.51 -4.71 0.99
CA LEU A 39 15.14 -3.75 2.00
C LEU A 39 13.62 -3.76 2.16
N HIS A 40 13.16 -4.26 3.31
CA HIS A 40 11.75 -4.24 3.68
C HIS A 40 11.55 -3.29 4.85
N LEU A 41 10.80 -2.21 4.59
CA LEU A 41 10.41 -1.21 5.58
C LEU A 41 8.89 -1.32 5.77
N PRO A 42 8.42 -2.05 6.79
CA PRO A 42 7.00 -2.32 6.95
C PRO A 42 6.18 -1.07 7.21
N LEU A 43 4.99 -1.00 6.61
CA LEU A 43 4.05 0.09 6.84
C LEU A 43 3.16 -0.22 8.04
N LEU A 44 2.91 0.80 8.85
CA LEU A 44 1.97 0.73 9.96
C LEU A 44 0.58 1.19 9.50
N ALA A 45 -0.46 0.72 10.18
CA ALA A 45 -1.82 1.19 9.92
C ALA A 45 -1.91 2.72 10.10
N GLY A 46 -2.61 3.39 9.19
CA GLY A 46 -2.70 4.85 9.17
C GLY A 46 -1.60 5.55 8.38
N THR A 47 -0.61 4.83 7.86
CA THR A 47 0.42 5.42 6.98
C THR A 47 -0.19 5.85 5.65
N GLU A 48 -0.04 7.11 5.27
CA GLU A 48 -0.47 7.61 3.97
C GLU A 48 0.45 7.08 2.85
N VAL A 49 -0.15 6.56 1.79
CA VAL A 49 0.57 5.94 0.67
C VAL A 49 0.06 6.43 -0.67
N SER A 50 0.96 6.47 -1.66
CA SER A 50 0.59 6.73 -3.05
C SER A 50 0.35 5.40 -3.77
N ILE A 51 -0.84 5.23 -4.36
CA ILE A 51 -1.18 4.08 -5.20
C ILE A 51 -0.92 4.42 -6.66
N ALA A 52 -0.25 3.52 -7.36
CA ALA A 52 -0.11 3.55 -8.81
C ALA A 52 -0.67 2.26 -9.39
N PHE A 53 -0.93 2.28 -10.70
CA PHE A 53 -1.57 1.19 -11.42
C PHE A 53 -0.63 0.68 -12.50
N GLU A 54 -0.39 -0.62 -12.51
CA GLU A 54 0.44 -1.27 -13.53
C GLU A 54 -0.16 -1.02 -14.92
N GLU A 55 0.58 -0.35 -15.81
CA GLU A 55 0.13 0.02 -17.16
C GLU A 55 -1.19 0.82 -17.19
N GLY A 56 -1.53 1.50 -16.08
CA GLY A 56 -2.80 2.21 -15.95
C GLY A 56 -4.02 1.30 -15.75
N ASN A 57 -3.82 0.01 -15.47
CA ASN A 57 -4.90 -0.93 -15.18
C ASN A 57 -5.41 -0.76 -13.73
N PRO A 58 -6.65 -0.28 -13.51
CA PRO A 58 -7.21 -0.07 -12.17
C PRO A 58 -7.31 -1.37 -11.34
N ASP A 59 -7.37 -2.53 -12.00
CA ASP A 59 -7.43 -3.84 -11.34
C ASP A 59 -6.05 -4.30 -10.81
N ARG A 60 -4.98 -3.57 -11.12
CA ARG A 60 -3.60 -3.90 -10.73
C ARG A 60 -2.92 -2.77 -9.95
N PRO A 61 -3.44 -2.41 -8.76
CA PRO A 61 -2.81 -1.41 -7.91
C PRO A 61 -1.53 -1.93 -7.26
N TYR A 62 -0.58 -1.03 -7.03
CA TYR A 62 0.57 -1.23 -6.17
C TYR A 62 0.89 0.06 -5.40
N ILE A 63 1.48 -0.06 -4.20
CA ILE A 63 1.95 1.10 -3.45
C ILE A 63 3.27 1.56 -4.06
N ALA A 64 3.28 2.75 -4.64
CA ALA A 64 4.43 3.33 -5.32
C ALA A 64 5.38 4.07 -4.36
N GLY A 65 4.83 4.60 -3.26
CA GLY A 65 5.59 5.37 -2.30
C GLY A 65 4.79 5.66 -1.04
N VAL A 66 5.50 6.13 -0.03
CA VAL A 66 4.95 6.50 1.28
C VAL A 66 5.05 8.01 1.41
N LYS A 67 3.99 8.63 1.93
CA LYS A 67 3.98 10.07 2.20
C LYS A 67 4.10 10.30 3.69
N HIS A 68 4.83 11.36 4.01
CA HIS A 68 4.76 11.98 5.32
C HIS A 68 3.72 13.10 5.21
N ASP A 69 2.79 13.15 6.16
CA ASP A 69 1.87 14.27 6.29
C ASP A 69 2.26 15.14 7.49
N SER A 70 1.66 16.31 7.63
CA SER A 70 1.89 17.18 8.79
C SER A 70 1.11 16.73 10.03
N ALA A 71 0.25 15.71 9.92
CA ALA A 71 -0.59 15.23 11.02
C ALA A 71 0.11 14.16 11.88
N HIS A 72 1.16 13.53 11.33
CA HIS A 72 1.98 12.54 12.01
C HIS A 72 3.38 13.12 12.26
N THR A 73 3.59 13.69 13.47
CA THR A 73 4.89 14.22 13.97
C THR A 73 5.58 13.23 14.90
#